data_AF-A0A946YZ83-F1
#
_entry.id   AF-A0A946YZ83-F1
#
_cell.length_a   1.000
_cell.length_b   1.000
_cell.length_c   1.000
_cell.angle_alpha   90.00
_cell.angle_beta   90.00
_cell.angle_gamma   90.00
#
_symmetry.space_group_name_H-M   'P 1'
#
loop_
_entity.id
_entity.type
_entity.pdbx_description
1 polymer ?
#
loop_
_entity_poly.entity_id
_entity_poly.type
_entity_poly.pdbx_seq_one_letter_code
_entity_poly.pdbx_strand_id
1 'polypeptide(L)'
;YEGLRLESTFDYRSQAMLYIGSDLPDPRTAEFQGAALAEIAALVEHAGGRALVLTTSHKMVDLAVRQLAHGPFRVLAQGDLPRTALLNEFSSNETSVLVATMGYWEGIDIPGPSLSLVVIDKIPFPRPDDPLTQARRDRVEATGGSAFNAVDLPRAAMLLAQGSGRLIRNEVDRGVVAILDNRLTAKRYGIRLIRSLPPMQRTSDRERAIRFLQSL
;
A
#
# COMPACT_ATOMS: atom_id res chain seq x y z
N TYR A 1 -2.22 -5.50 -28.23
CA TYR A 1 -1.22 -6.22 -27.41
C TYR A 1 -1.96 -6.90 -26.27
N GLU A 2 -2.33 -8.17 -26.45
CA GLU A 2 -2.75 -9.02 -25.34
C GLU A 2 -1.51 -9.29 -24.49
N GLY A 3 -1.46 -8.69 -23.30
CA GLY A 3 -0.41 -9.00 -22.34
C GLY A 3 -0.62 -10.42 -21.83
N LEU A 4 0.33 -11.32 -22.11
CA LEU A 4 0.44 -12.60 -21.43
C LEU A 4 0.49 -12.34 -19.91
N ARG A 5 -0.61 -12.62 -19.21
CA ARG A 5 -0.57 -12.78 -17.75
C ARG A 5 0.00 -14.16 -17.49
N LEU A 6 1.32 -14.23 -17.31
CA LEU A 6 1.91 -15.38 -16.65
C LEU A 6 1.27 -15.48 -15.27
N GLU A 7 0.62 -16.61 -14.98
CA GLU A 7 0.15 -16.89 -13.64
C GLU A 7 1.34 -16.82 -12.69
N SER A 8 1.18 -16.10 -11.57
CA SER A 8 2.25 -16.06 -10.57
C SER A 8 2.46 -17.47 -10.03
N THR A 9 3.72 -17.89 -9.95
CA THR A 9 4.14 -19.16 -9.34
C THR A 9 4.00 -19.16 -7.82
N PHE A 10 3.60 -18.04 -7.20
CA PHE A 10 3.50 -17.88 -5.75
C PHE A 10 2.10 -18.22 -5.21
N ASP A 11 2.04 -18.91 -4.07
CA ASP A 11 0.80 -19.23 -3.38
C ASP A 11 0.36 -18.08 -2.46
N TYR A 12 -0.09 -16.98 -3.06
CA TYR A 12 -0.59 -15.82 -2.33
C TYR A 12 -1.71 -16.14 -1.33
N ARG A 13 -2.47 -17.23 -1.53
CA ARG A 13 -3.58 -17.59 -0.62
C ARG A 13 -3.09 -18.14 0.70
N SER A 14 -1.92 -18.78 0.74
CA SER A 14 -1.31 -19.26 1.99
C SER A 14 -0.24 -18.29 2.52
N GLN A 15 0.44 -17.57 1.62
CA GLN A 15 1.55 -16.68 1.96
C GLN A 15 1.08 -15.31 2.47
N ALA A 16 -0.03 -14.78 1.95
CA ALA A 16 -0.39 -13.39 2.16
C ALA A 16 -1.85 -13.16 2.56
N MET A 17 -2.04 -12.13 3.38
CA MET A 17 -3.34 -11.65 3.82
C MET A 17 -3.55 -10.20 3.40
N LEU A 18 -4.69 -9.91 2.79
CA LEU A 18 -5.19 -8.56 2.57
C LEU A 18 -6.07 -8.17 3.76
N TYR A 19 -5.56 -7.26 4.58
CA TYR A 19 -6.33 -6.57 5.60
C TYR A 19 -6.95 -5.29 5.02
N ILE A 20 -8.24 -5.08 5.22
CA ILE A 20 -8.95 -3.86 4.83
C ILE A 20 -9.49 -3.20 6.10
N GLY A 21 -9.05 -1.96 6.36
CA GLY A 21 -9.56 -1.15 7.47
C GLY A 21 -10.98 -0.64 7.20
N SER A 22 -11.96 -1.55 7.15
CA SER A 22 -13.36 -1.23 6.81
C SER A 22 -14.04 -0.33 7.83
N ASP A 23 -13.58 -0.40 9.08
CA ASP A 23 -14.19 0.28 10.22
C ASP A 23 -13.54 1.65 10.46
N LEU A 24 -12.50 1.99 9.68
CA LEU A 24 -11.89 3.31 9.73
C LEU A 24 -12.84 4.38 9.14
N PRO A 25 -12.70 5.65 9.58
CA PRO A 25 -13.43 6.77 8.98
C PRO A 25 -13.21 6.87 7.46
N ASP A 26 -14.11 7.54 6.74
CA ASP A 26 -13.90 7.79 5.31
C ASP A 26 -12.63 8.65 5.12
N PRO A 27 -11.71 8.31 4.20
CA PRO A 27 -10.44 9.02 4.01
C PRO A 27 -10.53 10.51 3.66
N ARG A 28 -11.74 10.99 3.36
CA ARG A 28 -12.07 12.40 3.07
C ARG A 28 -12.43 13.20 4.33
N THR A 29 -12.58 12.54 5.47
CA THR A 29 -12.95 13.14 6.75
C THR A 29 -11.71 13.54 7.56
N ALA A 30 -11.87 14.42 8.55
CA ALA A 30 -10.75 14.91 9.35
C ALA A 30 -10.26 13.84 10.35
N GLU A 31 -11.17 13.00 10.81
CA GLU A 31 -11.00 11.92 11.79
C GLU A 31 -10.10 10.81 11.25
N PHE A 32 -10.09 10.63 9.91
CA PHE A 32 -9.31 9.59 9.25
C PHE A 32 -7.82 9.64 9.61
N GLN A 33 -7.22 10.83 9.65
CA GLN A 33 -5.77 10.96 9.81
C GLN A 33 -5.31 10.34 11.12
N GLY A 34 -6.00 10.64 12.23
CA GLY A 34 -5.66 10.08 13.54
C GLY A 34 -5.90 8.57 13.60
N ALA A 35 -7.05 8.11 13.09
CA ALA A 35 -7.39 6.69 13.08
C ALA A 35 -6.41 5.86 12.24
N ALA A 36 -6.03 6.34 11.05
CA ALA A 36 -5.07 5.68 10.18
C ALA A 36 -3.66 5.64 10.80
N LEU A 37 -3.20 6.71 11.47
CA LEU A 37 -1.91 6.72 12.15
C LEU A 37 -1.86 5.72 13.32
N ALA A 38 -2.94 5.63 14.10
CA ALA A 38 -3.05 4.64 15.17
C ALA A 38 -3.03 3.21 14.63
N GLU A 39 -3.75 2.97 13.53
CA GLU A 39 -3.79 1.65 12.87
C GLU A 39 -2.44 1.28 12.24
N ILE A 40 -1.75 2.22 11.59
CA ILE A 40 -0.38 2.04 11.09
C ILE A 40 0.54 1.63 12.24
N ALA A 41 0.52 2.36 13.36
CA ALA A 41 1.39 2.09 14.50
C ALA A 41 1.16 0.68 15.06
N ALA A 42 -0.09 0.30 15.28
CA ALA A 42 -0.44 -1.03 15.80
C ALA A 42 0.04 -2.16 14.88
N LEU A 43 -0.20 -2.06 13.58
CA LEU A 43 0.24 -3.08 12.62
C LEU A 43 1.77 -3.16 12.52
N VAL A 44 2.45 -2.01 12.49
CA VAL A 44 3.91 -1.96 12.38
C VAL A 44 4.59 -2.52 13.63
N GLU A 45 4.06 -2.23 14.81
CA GLU A 45 4.55 -2.79 16.07
C GLU A 45 4.41 -4.32 16.08
N HIS A 46 3.26 -4.86 15.69
CA HIS A 46 3.04 -6.30 15.61
C HIS A 46 3.79 -6.99 14.46
N ALA A 47 4.21 -6.24 13.44
CA ALA A 47 5.15 -6.71 12.43
C ALA A 47 6.63 -6.67 12.91
N GLY A 48 6.91 -6.15 14.11
CA GLY A 48 8.30 -6.02 14.60
C GLY A 48 9.13 -5.04 13.77
N GLY A 49 8.49 -4.01 13.21
CA GLY A 49 9.14 -3.02 12.36
C GLY A 49 9.36 -3.45 10.91
N ARG A 50 9.12 -4.71 10.53
CA ARG A 50 9.30 -5.28 9.17
C ARG A 50 8.30 -4.76 8.13
N ALA A 51 8.27 -3.45 7.91
CA ALA A 51 7.14 -2.77 7.28
C ALA A 51 7.52 -1.71 6.23
N LEU A 52 6.72 -1.67 5.17
CA LEU A 52 6.70 -0.60 4.19
C LEU A 52 5.37 0.17 4.32
N VAL A 53 5.44 1.45 4.65
CA VAL A 53 4.26 2.32 4.79
C VAL A 53 4.20 3.28 3.60
N LEU A 54 3.24 3.02 2.72
CA LEU A 54 2.97 3.81 1.51
C LEU A 54 1.83 4.78 1.78
N THR A 55 2.11 6.07 1.64
CA THR A 55 1.14 7.12 1.88
C THR A 55 0.82 7.91 0.60
N THR A 56 -0.33 8.57 0.59
CA THR A 56 -0.74 9.41 -0.56
C THR A 56 -0.23 10.85 -0.50
N SER A 57 0.46 11.26 0.56
CA SER A 57 1.01 12.63 0.69
C SER A 57 2.23 12.70 1.60
N HIS A 58 3.14 13.65 1.32
CA HIS A 58 4.29 13.92 2.18
C HIS A 58 3.90 14.29 3.61
N LYS A 59 2.81 15.04 3.80
CA LYS A 59 2.28 15.34 5.14
C LYS A 59 2.03 14.06 5.95
N MET A 60 1.47 13.02 5.32
CA MET A 60 1.21 11.75 5.99
C MET A 60 2.50 10.96 6.25
N VAL A 61 3.51 11.07 5.38
CA VAL A 61 4.87 10.54 5.66
C VAL A 61 5.40 11.13 6.97
N ASP A 62 5.44 12.46 7.09
CA ASP A 62 6.00 13.12 8.27
C ASP A 62 5.26 12.75 9.57
N LEU A 63 3.93 12.59 9.48
CA LEU A 63 3.11 12.21 10.61
C LEU A 63 3.31 10.75 11.01
N ALA A 64 3.38 9.83 10.04
CA ALA A 64 3.65 8.42 10.32
C ALA A 64 5.05 8.21 10.90
N VAL A 65 6.06 8.93 10.39
CA VAL A 65 7.43 8.90 10.95
C VAL A 65 7.42 9.34 12.41
N ARG A 66 6.76 10.46 12.73
CA ARG A 66 6.63 10.93 14.12
C ARG A 66 5.89 9.93 15.01
N GLN A 67 4.79 9.33 14.51
CA GLN A 67 4.01 8.34 15.24
C GLN A 67 4.83 7.08 15.57
N LEU A 68 5.74 6.69 14.68
CA LEU A 68 6.54 5.48 14.78
C LEU A 68 7.91 5.69 15.46
N ALA A 69 8.31 6.92 15.72
CA ALA A 69 9.67 7.28 16.16
C ALA A 69 10.12 6.64 17.48
N HIS A 70 9.18 6.20 18.32
CA HIS A 70 9.45 5.60 19.63
C HIS A 70 9.38 4.06 19.63
N GLY A 71 9.13 3.44 18.48
CA GLY A 71 9.12 1.98 18.37
C GLY A 71 10.52 1.36 18.49
N PRO A 72 10.63 0.07 18.82
CA PRO A 72 11.90 -0.64 18.96
C PRO A 72 12.57 -0.98 17.61
N PHE A 73 12.28 -0.22 16.55
CA PHE A 73 12.71 -0.46 15.17
C PHE A 73 13.24 0.83 14.54
N ARG A 74 14.06 0.70 13.50
CA ARG A 74 14.59 1.84 12.77
C ARG A 74 13.51 2.43 11.86
N VAL A 75 13.19 3.71 11.99
CA VAL A 75 12.30 4.40 11.05
C VAL A 75 13.13 5.14 10.01
N LEU A 76 12.81 4.90 8.74
CA LEU A 76 13.40 5.51 7.55
C LEU A 76 12.30 6.25 6.79
N ALA A 77 12.60 7.45 6.29
CA ALA A 77 11.65 8.25 5.54
C ALA A 77 12.18 8.63 4.15
N GLN A 78 11.27 8.73 3.18
CA GLN A 78 11.58 9.36 1.91
C GLN A 78 12.14 10.77 2.14
N GLY A 79 13.39 10.99 1.73
CA GLY A 79 14.08 12.27 1.86
C GLY A 79 15.26 12.24 2.83
N ASP A 80 15.36 11.23 3.70
CA ASP A 80 16.45 11.10 4.67
C ASP A 80 17.81 10.83 3.98
N LEU A 81 17.78 10.02 2.92
CA LEU A 81 18.95 9.61 2.15
C LEU A 81 18.63 9.65 0.64
N PRO A 82 19.66 9.73 -0.23
CA PRO A 82 19.50 9.45 -1.65
C PRO A 82 18.79 8.11 -1.87
N ARG A 83 17.91 8.03 -2.87
CA ARG A 83 16.97 6.91 -3.07
C ARG A 83 17.64 5.54 -2.97
N THR A 84 18.72 5.29 -3.71
CA THR A 84 19.44 4.01 -3.66
C THR A 84 19.98 3.68 -2.27
N ALA A 85 20.53 4.68 -1.55
CA ALA A 85 21.07 4.48 -0.21
C ALA A 85 19.95 4.19 0.81
N LEU A 86 18.81 4.87 0.72
CA LEU A 86 17.66 4.62 1.59
C LEU A 86 17.14 3.19 1.44
N LEU A 87 17.10 2.68 0.20
CA LEU A 87 16.66 1.33 -0.08
C LEU A 87 17.64 0.28 0.40
N ASN A 88 18.95 0.53 0.23
CA ASN A 88 19.97 -0.36 0.75
C ASN A 88 19.91 -0.44 2.28
N GLU A 89 19.72 0.69 2.96
CA GLU A 89 19.56 0.75 4.41
C GLU A 89 18.31 -0.02 4.88
N PHE A 90 17.18 0.17 4.19
CA PHE A 90 15.96 -0.58 4.48
C PHE A 90 16.15 -2.09 4.24
N SER A 91 16.83 -2.45 3.16
CA SER A 91 17.05 -3.86 2.78
C SER A 91 18.04 -4.57 3.70
N SER A 92 18.98 -3.85 4.30
CA SER A 92 20.02 -4.43 5.18
C SER A 92 19.58 -4.51 6.64
N ASN A 93 18.54 -3.78 7.04
CA ASN A 93 18.01 -3.77 8.40
C ASN A 93 16.64 -4.45 8.47
N GLU A 94 16.65 -5.70 8.94
CA GLU A 94 15.44 -6.50 9.11
C GLU A 94 14.38 -5.81 9.99
N THR A 95 14.80 -5.13 11.05
CA THR A 95 13.92 -4.44 12.00
C THR A 95 13.80 -2.96 11.64
N SER A 96 13.40 -2.66 10.41
CA SER A 96 13.24 -1.29 9.93
C SER A 96 11.95 -1.04 9.17
N VAL A 97 11.39 0.14 9.37
CA VAL A 97 10.18 0.64 8.72
C VAL A 97 10.57 1.72 7.72
N LEU A 98 10.14 1.58 6.48
CA LEU A 98 10.27 2.64 5.49
C LEU A 98 8.93 3.31 5.23
N VAL A 99 8.87 4.61 5.46
CA VAL A 99 7.70 5.46 5.20
C VAL A 99 7.96 6.31 3.97
N ALA A 100 7.12 6.17 2.94
CA ALA A 100 7.28 6.90 1.69
C ALA A 100 5.94 7.23 1.04
N THR A 101 5.96 8.10 0.04
CA THR A 101 4.79 8.31 -0.81
C THR A 101 4.64 7.16 -1.82
N MET A 102 3.40 6.88 -2.26
CA MET A 102 3.12 5.82 -3.23
C MET A 102 3.96 5.94 -4.52
N GLY A 103 4.17 7.17 -4.99
CA GLY A 103 4.95 7.45 -6.21
C GLY A 103 6.46 7.25 -6.05
N TYR A 104 6.97 7.08 -4.82
CA TYR A 104 8.40 6.89 -4.58
C TYR A 104 8.95 5.59 -5.18
N TRP A 105 8.09 4.66 -5.57
CA TRP A 105 8.43 3.28 -5.92
C TRP A 105 8.29 2.92 -7.40
N GLU A 106 7.93 3.89 -8.24
CA GLU A 106 7.89 3.65 -9.68
C GLU A 106 9.29 3.23 -10.17
N GLY A 107 9.35 2.08 -10.85
CA GLY A 107 10.57 1.56 -11.49
C GLY A 107 11.63 0.98 -10.56
N ILE A 108 11.31 0.65 -9.31
CA ILE A 108 12.27 0.06 -8.36
C ILE A 108 11.78 -1.28 -7.82
N ASP A 109 12.71 -2.22 -7.65
CA ASP A 109 12.48 -3.42 -6.86
C ASP A 109 12.93 -3.20 -5.41
N ILE A 110 12.22 -3.79 -4.45
CA ILE A 110 12.52 -3.64 -3.02
C ILE A 110 13.20 -4.92 -2.57
N PRO A 111 14.54 -4.97 -2.49
CA PRO A 111 15.22 -6.09 -1.87
C PRO A 111 15.03 -6.00 -0.35
N GLY A 112 15.27 -7.09 0.37
CA GLY A 112 15.31 -7.06 1.83
C GLY A 112 14.72 -8.33 2.44
N PRO A 113 15.43 -9.00 3.37
CA PRO A 113 15.13 -10.37 3.76
C PRO A 113 13.83 -10.56 4.55
N SER A 114 13.16 -9.50 5.04
CA SER A 114 11.95 -9.70 5.86
C SER A 114 10.93 -8.56 5.75
N LEU A 115 10.43 -8.25 4.55
CA LEU A 115 9.24 -7.40 4.42
C LEU A 115 7.99 -8.24 4.72
N SER A 116 7.36 -8.01 5.87
CA SER A 116 6.17 -8.78 6.30
C SER A 116 4.88 -7.96 6.31
N LEU A 117 4.98 -6.64 6.19
CA LEU A 117 3.84 -5.74 6.18
C LEU A 117 4.01 -4.66 5.10
N VAL A 118 3.02 -4.53 4.23
CA VAL A 118 2.85 -3.34 3.38
C VAL A 118 1.58 -2.63 3.81
N VAL A 119 1.69 -1.37 4.23
CA VAL A 119 0.53 -0.53 4.54
C VAL A 119 0.32 0.48 3.41
N ILE A 120 -0.91 0.63 2.96
CA ILE A 120 -1.35 1.66 2.03
C ILE A 120 -2.45 2.47 2.73
N ASP A 121 -2.17 3.74 3.01
CA ASP A 121 -3.10 4.58 3.79
C ASP A 121 -4.41 4.83 3.04
N LYS A 122 -4.35 5.13 1.75
CA LYS A 122 -5.51 5.49 0.92
C LYS A 122 -5.37 4.90 -0.47
N ILE A 123 -6.51 4.68 -1.13
CA ILE A 123 -6.53 4.34 -2.56
C ILE A 123 -5.84 5.48 -3.33
N PRO A 124 -4.77 5.19 -4.09
CA PRO A 124 -3.91 6.18 -4.74
C PRO A 124 -4.54 6.67 -6.04
N PHE A 125 -5.67 7.36 -5.93
CA PHE A 125 -6.24 8.04 -7.10
C PHE A 125 -5.28 9.11 -7.60
N PRO A 126 -5.17 9.29 -8.94
CA PRO A 126 -4.27 10.28 -9.50
C PRO A 126 -4.68 11.68 -9.05
N ARG A 127 -3.71 12.56 -8.84
CA ARG A 127 -4.01 13.93 -8.46
C ARG A 127 -4.81 14.64 -9.57
N PRO A 128 -5.70 15.58 -9.21
CA PRO A 128 -6.44 16.36 -10.20
C PRO A 128 -5.53 17.17 -11.14
N ASP A 129 -4.41 17.65 -10.64
CA ASP A 129 -3.47 18.56 -11.30
C ASP A 129 -2.37 17.88 -12.14
N ASP A 130 -2.36 16.55 -12.27
CA ASP A 130 -1.41 15.84 -13.14
C ASP A 130 -1.74 16.10 -14.63
N PRO A 131 -0.92 16.86 -15.38
CA PRO A 131 -1.29 17.32 -16.73
C PRO A 131 -1.54 16.17 -17.71
N LEU A 132 -0.76 15.09 -17.60
CA LEU A 132 -0.92 13.92 -18.46
C LEU A 132 -2.21 13.15 -18.14
N THR A 133 -2.55 12.99 -16.86
CA THR A 133 -3.83 12.38 -16.50
C THR A 133 -4.99 13.27 -16.92
N GLN A 134 -4.88 14.60 -16.75
CA GLN A 134 -5.93 15.53 -17.14
C GLN A 134 -6.25 15.44 -18.63
N ALA A 135 -5.23 15.47 -19.50
CA ALA A 135 -5.43 15.29 -20.93
C ALA A 135 -6.11 13.95 -21.29
N ARG A 136 -5.82 12.88 -20.52
CA ARG A 136 -6.50 11.58 -20.69
C ARG A 136 -7.95 11.62 -20.23
N ARG A 137 -8.25 12.32 -19.13
CA ARG A 137 -9.63 12.52 -18.63
C ARG A 137 -10.46 13.29 -19.66
N ASP A 138 -9.95 14.43 -20.12
CA ASP A 138 -10.63 15.30 -21.09
C ASP A 138 -10.99 14.54 -22.37
N ARG A 139 -10.07 13.70 -22.87
CA ARG A 139 -10.31 12.88 -24.07
C ARG A 139 -11.43 11.84 -23.89
N VAL A 140 -11.57 11.27 -22.70
CA VAL A 140 -12.65 10.32 -22.39
C VAL A 140 -13.98 11.05 -22.21
N GLU A 141 -13.97 12.20 -21.55
CA GLU A 141 -15.17 13.01 -21.33
C GLU A 141 -15.70 13.62 -22.63
N ALA A 142 -14.80 14.00 -23.56
CA ALA A 142 -15.17 14.49 -24.89
C ALA A 142 -15.98 13.48 -25.72
N THR A 143 -15.90 12.18 -25.41
CA THR A 143 -16.69 11.12 -26.06
C THR A 143 -17.88 10.66 -25.22
N GLY A 144 -18.23 11.39 -24.16
CA GLY A 144 -19.33 11.06 -23.24
C GLY A 144 -19.00 9.93 -22.25
N GLY A 145 -17.74 9.52 -22.16
CA GLY A 145 -17.29 8.48 -21.24
C GLY A 145 -17.06 8.97 -19.81
N SER A 146 -16.91 8.03 -18.88
CA SER A 146 -16.56 8.34 -17.49
C SER A 146 -15.04 8.30 -17.29
N ALA A 147 -14.40 9.47 -17.15
CA ALA A 147 -12.97 9.58 -16.86
C ALA A 147 -12.55 8.80 -15.62
N PHE A 148 -13.35 8.85 -14.55
CA PHE A 148 -13.09 8.06 -13.34
C PHE A 148 -12.96 6.57 -13.64
N ASN A 149 -13.89 6.00 -14.42
CA ASN A 149 -13.91 4.55 -14.70
C ASN A 149 -12.85 4.11 -15.70
N ALA A 150 -12.49 4.97 -16.66
CA ALA A 150 -11.59 4.66 -17.76
C ALA A 150 -10.13 5.07 -17.50
N VAL A 151 -9.88 6.03 -16.61
CA VAL A 151 -8.55 6.62 -16.35
C VAL A 151 -8.16 6.45 -14.90
N ASP A 152 -8.92 7.03 -13.96
CA ASP A 152 -8.49 7.10 -12.56
C ASP A 152 -8.50 5.73 -11.88
N LEU A 153 -9.56 4.95 -12.06
CA LEU A 153 -9.69 3.65 -11.42
C LEU A 153 -8.68 2.62 -11.95
N PRO A 154 -8.43 2.48 -13.27
CA PRO A 154 -7.35 1.63 -13.77
C PRO A 154 -5.96 2.06 -13.26
N ARG A 155 -5.70 3.37 -13.17
CA ARG A 155 -4.43 3.87 -12.63
C ARG A 155 -4.26 3.55 -11.15
N ALA A 156 -5.30 3.74 -10.35
CA ALA A 156 -5.30 3.36 -8.93
C ALA A 156 -5.12 1.83 -8.75
N ALA A 157 -5.80 1.02 -9.56
CA ALA A 157 -5.67 -0.44 -9.57
C ALA A 157 -4.23 -0.89 -9.84
N MET A 158 -3.58 -0.28 -10.84
CA MET A 158 -2.19 -0.54 -11.18
C MET A 158 -1.24 -0.19 -10.02
N LEU A 159 -1.38 1.00 -9.43
CA LEU A 159 -0.54 1.43 -8.31
C LEU A 159 -0.74 0.51 -7.09
N LEU A 160 -1.98 0.16 -6.75
CA LEU A 160 -2.27 -0.77 -5.66
C LEU A 160 -1.63 -2.15 -5.90
N ALA A 161 -1.72 -2.68 -7.12
CA ALA A 161 -1.10 -3.94 -7.47
C ALA A 161 0.43 -3.87 -7.35
N GLN A 162 1.05 -2.77 -7.79
CA GLN A 162 2.49 -2.55 -7.66
C GLN A 162 2.94 -2.41 -6.21
N GLY A 163 2.20 -1.68 -5.37
CA GLY A 163 2.50 -1.55 -3.94
C GLY A 163 2.34 -2.88 -3.20
N SER A 164 1.27 -3.61 -3.48
CA SER A 164 0.97 -4.91 -2.84
C SER A 164 1.92 -6.01 -3.28
N GLY A 165 2.35 -5.98 -4.56
CA GLY A 165 3.29 -6.95 -5.13
C GLY A 165 4.70 -6.89 -4.54
N ARG A 166 4.99 -5.91 -3.67
CA ARG A 166 6.28 -5.83 -2.96
C ARG A 166 6.41 -6.82 -1.82
N LEU A 167 5.28 -7.31 -1.32
CA LEU A 167 5.25 -8.18 -0.16
C LEU A 167 5.81 -9.58 -0.48
N ILE A 168 5.41 -10.17 -1.60
CA ILE A 168 5.76 -11.55 -1.96
C ILE A 168 6.65 -11.55 -3.21
N ARG A 169 7.93 -11.84 -3.01
CA ARG A 169 8.97 -11.84 -4.06
C ARG A 169 9.59 -13.23 -4.27
N ASN A 170 9.44 -14.13 -3.30
CA ASN A 170 9.90 -15.51 -3.37
C ASN A 170 8.88 -16.47 -2.72
N GLU A 171 9.17 -17.77 -2.78
CA GLU A 171 8.28 -18.84 -2.29
C GLU A 171 8.14 -18.91 -0.75
N VAL A 172 9.03 -18.25 0.00
CA VAL A 172 9.02 -18.26 1.47
C VAL A 172 8.53 -16.94 2.07
N ASP A 173 8.43 -15.87 1.27
CA ASP A 173 7.89 -14.59 1.71
C ASP A 173 6.45 -14.78 2.21
N ARG A 174 6.12 -14.19 3.35
CA ARG A 174 4.79 -14.20 3.94
C ARG A 174 4.49 -12.85 4.58
N GLY A 175 3.24 -12.43 4.58
CA GLY A 175 2.92 -11.14 5.17
C GLY A 175 1.49 -10.64 5.02
N VAL A 176 1.31 -9.38 5.40
CA VAL A 176 0.05 -8.66 5.31
C VAL A 176 0.18 -7.45 4.38
N VAL A 177 -0.75 -7.31 3.46
CA VAL A 177 -1.03 -6.04 2.80
C VAL A 177 -2.23 -5.41 3.52
N ALA A 178 -2.02 -4.27 4.16
CA ALA A 178 -3.05 -3.50 4.84
C ALA A 178 -3.46 -2.30 3.99
N ILE A 179 -4.73 -2.23 3.58
CA ILE A 179 -5.29 -1.05 2.90
C ILE A 179 -6.26 -0.37 3.87
N LEU A 180 -5.89 0.82 4.33
CA LEU A 180 -6.62 1.56 5.37
C LEU A 180 -7.72 2.45 4.78
N ASP A 181 -8.38 2.00 3.73
CA ASP A 181 -9.37 2.78 2.99
C ASP A 181 -10.70 2.04 2.90
N ASN A 182 -11.67 2.46 3.72
CA ASN A 182 -12.99 1.83 3.79
C ASN A 182 -13.77 1.89 2.46
N ARG A 183 -13.37 2.74 1.50
CA ARG A 183 -14.01 2.81 0.18
C ARG A 183 -13.79 1.54 -0.63
N LEU A 184 -12.81 0.73 -0.27
CA LEU A 184 -12.54 -0.56 -0.91
C LEU A 184 -13.69 -1.58 -0.70
N THR A 185 -14.40 -1.49 0.43
CA THR A 185 -15.61 -2.28 0.71
C THR A 185 -16.89 -1.47 0.52
N ALA A 186 -16.89 -0.18 0.86
CA ALA A 186 -18.09 0.66 0.84
C ALA A 186 -18.50 1.14 -0.56
N LYS A 187 -17.59 1.18 -1.55
CA LYS A 187 -17.90 1.67 -2.91
C LYS A 187 -17.97 0.52 -3.92
N ARG A 188 -18.89 0.63 -4.88
CA ARG A 188 -19.06 -0.36 -5.96
C ARG A 188 -17.79 -0.63 -6.76
N TYR A 189 -16.93 0.37 -6.94
CA TYR A 189 -15.66 0.19 -7.66
C TYR A 189 -14.62 -0.59 -6.84
N GLY A 190 -14.79 -0.73 -5.53
CA GLY A 190 -13.82 -1.37 -4.64
C GLY A 190 -13.53 -2.82 -5.02
N ILE A 191 -14.56 -3.58 -5.47
CA ILE A 191 -14.37 -4.94 -5.97
C ILE A 191 -13.45 -5.01 -7.19
N ARG A 192 -13.44 -3.97 -8.05
CA ARG A 192 -12.54 -3.92 -9.22
C ARG A 192 -11.09 -3.73 -8.78
N LEU A 193 -10.85 -2.91 -7.75
CA LEU A 193 -9.53 -2.72 -7.16
C LEU A 193 -9.05 -3.99 -6.44
N ILE A 194 -9.91 -4.64 -5.67
CA ILE A 194 -9.55 -5.91 -5.00
C ILE A 194 -9.18 -6.98 -6.04
N ARG A 195 -9.88 -7.04 -7.18
CA ARG A 195 -9.58 -7.98 -8.26
C ARG A 195 -8.29 -7.68 -9.02
N SER A 196 -7.72 -6.49 -8.90
CA SER A 196 -6.40 -6.20 -9.49
C SER A 196 -5.25 -6.58 -8.57
N LEU A 197 -5.53 -6.87 -7.30
CA LEU A 197 -4.53 -7.34 -6.34
C LEU A 197 -4.27 -8.84 -6.51
N PRO A 198 -3.10 -9.34 -6.06
CA PRO A 198 -2.86 -10.76 -5.91
C PRO A 198 -3.97 -11.44 -5.06
N PRO A 199 -4.29 -12.72 -5.32
CA PRO A 199 -5.44 -13.41 -4.72
C PRO A 199 -5.18 -13.83 -3.26
N MET A 200 -4.95 -12.86 -2.38
CA MET A 200 -4.69 -13.04 -0.94
C MET A 200 -5.96 -13.41 -0.17
N GLN A 201 -5.81 -14.05 1.00
CA GLN A 201 -6.91 -14.18 1.96
C GLN A 201 -7.32 -12.80 2.46
N ARG A 202 -8.63 -12.53 2.58
CA ARG A 202 -9.13 -11.21 2.96
C ARG A 202 -9.67 -11.22 4.37
N THR A 203 -9.41 -10.14 5.11
CA THR A 203 -10.01 -9.90 6.43
C THR A 203 -10.28 -8.41 6.62
N SER A 204 -11.33 -8.10 7.37
CA SER A 204 -11.53 -6.79 8.01
C SER A 204 -11.33 -6.85 9.53
N ASP A 205 -11.13 -8.06 10.09
CA ASP A 205 -10.78 -8.25 11.49
C ASP A 205 -9.28 -7.93 11.68
N ARG A 206 -9.01 -6.84 12.39
CA ARG A 206 -7.66 -6.39 12.76
C ARG A 206 -6.91 -7.44 13.56
N GLU A 207 -7.56 -8.10 14.51
CA GLU A 207 -6.92 -9.09 15.37
C GLU A 207 -6.48 -10.31 14.58
N ARG A 208 -7.21 -10.67 13.52
CA ARG A 208 -6.78 -11.70 12.57
C ARG A 208 -5.53 -11.30 11.79
N ALA A 209 -5.42 -10.04 11.37
CA ALA A 209 -4.23 -9.54 10.69
C ALA A 209 -3.01 -9.52 11.63
N ILE A 210 -3.19 -9.06 12.88
CA ILE A 210 -2.16 -9.05 13.92
C ILE A 210 -1.68 -10.48 14.23
N ARG A 211 -2.59 -11.43 14.46
CA ARG A 211 -2.22 -12.84 14.69
C ARG A 211 -1.45 -13.43 13.52
N PHE A 212 -1.80 -13.05 12.28
CA PHE A 212 -1.06 -13.49 11.11
C PHE A 212 0.37 -12.93 11.16
N LEU A 213 0.55 -11.62 11.38
CA LEU A 213 1.87 -10.98 11.48
C LEU A 213 2.76 -11.58 12.57
N GLN A 214 2.19 -11.87 13.75
CA GLN A 214 2.90 -12.47 14.88
C GLN A 214 3.30 -13.92 14.64
N SER A 215 2.70 -14.60 13.66
CA SER A 215 3.04 -15.97 13.27
C SER A 215 4.16 -16.07 12.23
N LEU A 216 4.71 -14.92 11.80
CA LEU A 216 5.75 -14.80 10.78
C LEU A 216 7.14 -14.72 11.39
#